data_AF-A0A2G2A304-F1
#
_entry.id   AF-A0A2G2A304-F1
#
_cell.length_a   1.000
_cell.length_b   1.000
_cell.length_c   1.000
_cell.angle_alpha   90.00
_cell.angle_beta   90.00
_cell.angle_gamma   90.00
#
_symmetry.space_group_name_H-M   'P 1'
#
loop_
_entity.id
_entity.type
_entity.pdbx_description
1 polymer ?
#
loop_
_entity_poly.entity_id
_entity_poly.type
_entity_poly.pdbx_seq_one_letter_code
_entity_poly.pdbx_strand_id
1 'polypeptide(L)' 'MWRLIKFLLFLVVLAALALIAYAYVGPIFFPADFAAPVEEVTKPVTLDVD' A
#
# COMPACT_ATOMS: atom_id res chain seq x y z
N MET A 1 -23.18 -15.40 -25.21
CA MET A 1 -22.39 -14.19 -24.84
C MET A 1 -22.71 -13.66 -23.45
N TRP A 2 -23.99 -13.41 -23.12
CA TRP A 2 -24.39 -12.86 -21.81
C TRP A 2 -23.88 -13.64 -20.57
N ARG A 3 -23.84 -14.98 -20.64
CA ARG A 3 -23.29 -15.84 -19.56
C ARG A 3 -21.80 -15.57 -19.29
N LEU A 4 -21.01 -15.34 -20.35
CA LEU A 4 -19.58 -15.04 -20.24
C LEU A 4 -19.36 -13.65 -19.64
N ILE A 5 -20.15 -12.65 -20.05
CA ILE A 5 -20.07 -11.30 -19.51
C ILE A 5 -20.37 -11.29 -18.00
N LYS A 6 -21.39 -12.01 -17.55
CA LYS A 6 -21.68 -12.16 -16.10
C LYS A 6 -20.51 -12.76 -15.34
N PHE A 7 -19.86 -13.77 -15.91
CA PHE A 7 -18.69 -14.41 -15.30
C PHE A 7 -17.51 -13.43 -15.22
N LEU A 8 -17.24 -12.68 -16.28
CA LEU A 8 -16.20 -11.65 -16.28
C LEU A 8 -16.47 -10.56 -15.23
N LEU A 9 -17.71 -10.10 -15.10
CA LEU A 9 -18.09 -9.13 -14.05
C LEU A 9 -17.85 -9.70 -12.65
N PHE A 10 -18.20 -10.96 -12.41
CA PHE A 10 -17.89 -11.62 -11.14
C PHE A 10 -16.38 -11.67 -10.86
N LEU A 11 -15.57 -12.01 -11.87
CA LEU A 11 -14.12 -12.02 -11.73
C LEU A 11 -13.54 -10.63 -11.46
N VAL A 12 -14.07 -9.58 -12.10
CA VAL A 12 -13.65 -8.19 -11.85
C VAL A 12 -13.93 -7.81 -10.40
N VAL A 13 -15.11 -8.16 -9.87
CA VAL A 13 -15.44 -7.92 -8.46
C VAL A 13 -14.49 -8.68 -7.55
N LEU A 14 -14.20 -9.96 -7.85
CA LEU A 14 -13.28 -10.77 -7.06
C LEU A 14 -11.85 -10.20 -7.08
N ALA A 15 -11.38 -9.73 -8.24
CA ALA A 15 -10.08 -9.08 -8.36
C ALA A 15 -10.03 -7.76 -7.56
N ALA A 16 -11.09 -6.95 -7.60
CA ALA A 16 -11.18 -5.74 -6.78
C ALA A 16 -11.12 -6.06 -5.28
N LEU A 17 -11.85 -7.09 -4.82
CA LEU A 17 -11.79 -7.54 -3.44
C LEU A 17 -10.39 -8.03 -3.04
N ALA A 18 -9.70 -8.75 -3.92
CA ALA A 18 -8.33 -9.19 -3.68
C ALA A 18 -7.36 -8.01 -3.51
N LEU A 19 -7.49 -6.97 -4.35
CA LEU A 19 -6.69 -5.74 -4.23
C LEU A 19 -6.98 -4.99 -2.93
N ILE A 20 -8.26 -4.89 -2.54
CA ILE A 20 -8.66 -4.30 -1.26
C ILE A 20 -8.03 -5.07 -0.11
N ALA A 21 -8.17 -6.40 -0.09
CA ALA A 21 -7.58 -7.23 0.95
C ALA A 21 -6.06 -7.07 1.02
N TYR A 22 -5.38 -7.04 -0.12
CA TYR A 22 -3.93 -6.79 -0.20
C TYR A 22 -3.55 -5.42 0.38
N ALA A 23 -4.34 -4.37 0.15
CA ALA A 23 -4.05 -3.05 0.70
C ALA A 23 -4.16 -3.01 2.25
N TYR A 24 -5.05 -3.79 2.85
CA TYR A 24 -5.22 -3.84 4.31
C TYR A 24 -4.28 -4.82 5.00
N VAL A 25 -4.01 -5.96 4.36
CA VAL A 25 -3.22 -7.06 4.94
C VAL A 25 -1.73 -6.93 4.56
N GLY A 26 -1.43 -6.29 3.43
CA GLY A 26 -0.08 -6.06 2.94
C GLY A 26 0.85 -5.36 3.93
N PRO A 27 0.44 -4.31 4.66
CA PRO A 27 1.29 -3.70 5.68
C PRO A 27 1.73 -4.65 6.80
N ILE A 28 0.98 -5.73 7.06
CA ILE A 28 1.30 -6.73 8.10
C ILE A 28 2.38 -7.69 7.60
N PHE A 29 2.31 -8.13 6.34
CA PHE A 29 3.21 -9.14 5.78
C PHE A 29 4.40 -8.55 4.99
N PHE A 30 4.24 -7.34 4.46
CA PHE A 30 5.20 -6.64 3.59
C PHE A 30 5.42 -5.19 4.05
N PRO A 31 5.72 -4.92 5.33
CA PRO A 31 5.73 -3.56 5.89
C PRO A 31 6.65 -2.58 5.14
N ALA A 32 7.76 -3.05 4.55
CA ALA A 32 8.68 -2.21 3.81
C ALA A 32 8.06 -1.63 2.52
N ASP A 33 7.23 -2.40 1.80
CA ASP A 33 6.60 -1.96 0.54
C ASP A 33 5.49 -0.92 0.78
N PHE A 34 4.98 -0.85 2.01
CA PHE A 34 3.92 0.07 2.43
C PHE A 34 4.44 1.23 3.30
N ALA A 35 5.74 1.26 3.61
CA ALA A 35 6.35 2.33 4.38
C ALA A 35 6.50 3.60 3.52
N ALA A 36 6.34 4.77 4.15
CA ALA A 36 6.68 6.03 3.49
C ALA A 36 8.19 6.09 3.21
N PRO A 37 8.63 6.66 2.07
CA PRO A 37 10.04 6.93 1.84
C PRO A 37 10.60 7.79 2.97
N VAL A 38 11.69 7.33 3.59
CA VAL A 38 12.36 8.05 4.66
C VAL A 38 13.61 8.70 4.09
N GLU A 39 13.67 10.03 4.16
CA GLU A 39 14.88 10.79 3.88
C GLU A 39 15.54 11.22 5.19
N GLU A 40 16.86 11.04 5.27
CA GLU A 40 17.63 11.55 6.39
C GLU A 40 17.84 13.06 6.21
N VAL A 41 17.30 13.85 7.14
CA VAL A 41 17.47 15.30 7.15
C VAL A 41 18.39 15.69 8.30
N THR A 42 19.60 16.15 7.97
CA THR A 42 20.56 16.66 8.96
C THR A 42 20.61 18.19 8.89
N LYS A 43 20.61 18.83 10.06
CA LYS A 43 20.79 20.29 10.19
C LYS A 43 21.85 20.58 11.25
N PRO A 44 22.80 21.49 10.97
CA PRO A 44 23.76 21.91 11.98
C PRO A 44 23.02 22.64 13.10
N VAL A 45 23.36 22.31 14.35
CA VAL A 45 22.88 23.00 15.55
C VAL A 45 24.05 23.72 16.21
N THR A 46 23.84 24.99 16.57
CA THR A 46 24.78 25.72 17.42
C THR A 46 24.46 25.36 18.86
N LEU A 47 25.41 24.73 19.57
CA LEU A 47 25.30 24.56 21.02
C LEU A 47 25.84 25.82 21.70
N ASP A 48 24.99 26.47 22.49
CA ASP A 48 25.39 27.52 23.41
C ASP A 48 25.88 26.88 24.71
N VAL A 49 27.02 27.33 25.23
CA VAL A 49 27.62 26.79 26.46
C VAL A 49 27.90 27.98 27.38
N ASP A 50 26.99 28.21 28.33
CA ASP A 50 27.15 29.14 29.45
C ASP A 50 28.07 28.58 30.55
#